data_AF-A0A2K3JVQ1-F1
#
_entry.id   AF-A0A2K3JVQ1-F1
#
_cell.length_a   1.000
_cell.length_b   1.000
_cell.length_c   1.000
_cell.angle_alpha   90.00
_cell.angle_beta   90.00
_cell.angle_gamma   90.00
#
_symmetry.space_group_name_H-M   'P 1'
#
loop_
_entity.id
_entity.type
_entity.pdbx_description
1 polymer ?
#
loop_
_entity_poly.entity_id
_entity_poly.type
_entity_poly.pdbx_seq_one_letter_code
_entity_poly.pdbx_strand_id
1 'polypeptide(L)' 'MTGVPEGDSVSLGKLKQLMADFAKERDWDQYHTPRNLLLAM' A
#
# COMPACT_ATOMS: atom_id res chain seq x y z
N MET A 1 24.10 -9.18 -13.40
CA MET A 1 23.80 -9.94 -12.17
C MET A 1 23.26 -8.96 -11.13
N THR A 2 22.07 -8.40 -11.33
CA THR A 2 21.41 -7.59 -10.30
C THR A 2 20.57 -8.54 -9.45
N GLY A 3 21.19 -9.13 -8.44
CA GLY A 3 20.47 -9.90 -7.43
C GLY A 3 19.58 -8.94 -6.65
N VAL A 4 18.26 -9.13 -6.76
CA VAL A 4 17.33 -8.50 -5.82
C VAL A 4 17.74 -9.03 -4.44
N PRO A 5 18.11 -8.17 -3.48
CA PRO A 5 18.43 -8.63 -2.14
C PRO A 5 17.21 -9.40 -1.61
N GLU A 6 17.42 -10.61 -1.10
CA GLU A 6 16.39 -11.37 -0.37
C GLU A 6 16.12 -10.69 0.98
N GLY A 7 15.67 -9.44 0.94
CA GLY A 7 15.02 -8.79 2.07
C GLY A 7 13.60 -9.31 2.14
N ASP A 8 13.19 -9.80 3.33
CA ASP A 8 11.82 -10.14 3.73
C ASP A 8 10.80 -10.08 2.59
N SER A 9 10.45 -11.23 2.01
CA SER A 9 9.45 -11.32 0.95
C SER A 9 8.23 -10.47 1.29
N VAL A 10 7.93 -9.47 0.48
CA VAL A 10 6.78 -8.59 0.70
C VAL A 10 5.52 -9.42 0.55
N SER A 11 4.84 -9.70 1.67
CA SER A 11 3.53 -10.35 1.65
C SER A 11 2.45 -9.33 1.34
N LEU A 12 1.33 -9.80 0.77
CA LEU A 12 0.15 -8.94 0.53
C LEU A 12 -0.36 -8.31 1.82
N GLY A 13 -0.29 -9.03 2.95
CA GLY A 13 -0.65 -8.49 4.27
C GLY A 13 0.25 -7.33 4.69
N LYS A 14 1.57 -7.48 4.51
CA LYS A 14 2.55 -6.43 4.81
C LYS A 14 2.35 -5.20 3.91
N LEU A 15 2.12 -5.43 2.61
CA LEU A 15 1.83 -4.35 1.65
C LEU A 15 0.54 -3.60 2.02
N LYS A 16 -0.54 -4.32 2.35
CA LYS A 16 -1.81 -3.71 2.76
C LYS A 16 -1.64 -2.83 4.01
N GLN A 17 -0.88 -3.29 5.00
CA GLN A 17 -0.62 -2.52 6.21
C GLN A 17 0.17 -1.24 5.90
N LEU A 18 1.25 -1.34 5.12
CA LEU A 18 2.06 -0.19 4.72
C LEU A 18 1.25 0.86 3.94
N MET A 19 0.36 0.43 3.05
CA MET A 19 -0.50 1.34 2.30
C MET A 19 -1.50 2.07 3.21
N ALA A 20 -2.08 1.37 4.20
CA ALA A 20 -3.00 1.97 5.15
C ALA A 20 -2.29 3.00 6.05
N ASP A 21 -1.11 2.66 6.56
CA ASP A 21 -0.32 3.57 7.40
C ASP A 21 0.11 4.81 6.60
N PHE A 22 0.54 4.64 5.35
CA PHE A 22 0.90 5.74 4.44
C PHE A 22 -0.26 6.73 4.21
N ALA A 23 -1.46 6.21 3.98
CA ALA A 23 -2.66 7.01 3.75
C ALA A 23 -3.07 7.77 5.02
N LYS A 24 -3.03 7.08 6.17
CA LYS A 24 -3.39 7.65 7.47
C LYS A 24 -2.46 8.78 7.90
N GLU A 25 -1.15 8.63 7.72
CA GLU A 25 -0.16 9.68 8.03
C GLU A 25 -0.41 10.99 7.27
N ARG A 26 -1.09 10.93 6.12
CA ARG A 26 -1.40 12.07 5.27
C ARG A 26 -2.84 12.56 5.41
N ASP A 27 -3.61 11.95 6.31
CA ASP A 27 -5.05 12.20 6.46
C ASP A 27 -5.83 11.95 5.15
N TRP A 28 -5.41 10.95 4.37
CA TRP A 28 -6.02 10.60 3.08
C TRP A 28 -7.18 9.62 3.19
N ASP A 29 -7.55 9.18 4.38
CA ASP A 29 -8.66 8.24 4.60
C ASP A 29 -9.98 8.75 4.00
N GLN A 30 -10.19 10.06 3.99
CA GLN A 30 -11.35 10.71 3.34
C GLN A 30 -11.47 10.45 1.84
N TYR A 31 -10.35 10.17 1.15
CA TYR A 31 -10.33 9.88 -0.28
C TYR A 31 -10.44 8.39 -0.60
N HIS A 32 -10.26 7.51 0.40
CA HIS A 32 -10.31 6.05 0.25
C HIS A 32 -11.75 5.49 0.27
N THR A 33 -12.67 6.18 -0.40
CA THR A 33 -14.03 5.65 -0.62
C THR A 33 -14.00 4.49 -1.62
N PRO A 34 -14.94 3.52 -1.55
CA PRO A 34 -14.97 2.39 -2.48
C PRO A 34 -14.98 2.80 -3.96
N ARG A 35 -15.68 3.90 -4.30
CA ARG A 35 -15.72 4.45 -5.66
C ARG A 35 -14.34 4.97 -6.10
N ASN A 36 -13.69 5.77 -5.26
CA ASN A 36 -12.41 6.39 -5.61
C ASN A 36 -11.32 5.33 -5.79
N LEU A 37 -11.32 4.32 -4.91
CA LEU A 37 -10.37 3.21 -5.02
C LEU A 37 -10.59 2.41 -6.30
N LEU A 38 -11.85 2.16 -6.67
CA LEU A 38 -12.16 1.47 -7.92
C LEU A 38 -11.68 2.24 -9.16
N LEU A 39 -11.73 3.58 -9.14
CA LEU A 39 -11.30 4.42 -10.26
C LEU A 39 -9.77 4.58 -10.35
N ALA A 40 -9.04 4.28 -9.27
CA ALA A 40 -7.57 4.37 -9.21
C ALA A 40 -6.86 3.07 -9.63
N MET A 41 -7.62 1.99 -9.86
CA MET A 41 -7.14 0.69 -10.32
C MET A 41 -7.17 0.61 -11.85
#